data_AF-A0A3N4JDR3-F1
#
_entry.id   AF-A0A3N4JDR3-F1
#
_cell.length_a   1.000
_cell.length_b   1.000
_cell.length_c   1.000
_cell.angle_alpha   90.00
_cell.angle_beta   90.00
_cell.angle_gamma   90.00
#
_symmetry.space_group_name_H-M   'P 1'
#
loop_
_entity.id
_entity.type
_entity.pdbx_description
1 polymer ?
#
loop_
_entity_poly.entity_id
_entity_poly.type
_entity_poly.pdbx_seq_one_letter_code
_entity_poly.pdbx_strand_id
1 'polypeptide(L)'
;MELLKFLLHMIRSFGLLGHEGGNLHQEILDGGNLLPDLASSVGGANALIPSTGFKCPNYSPGGIKESLISCNTPDNRSCWFKPNKRWAPNGFDINTDFEFHWPDGTHREYWLEITDGVVSPDGYLKTKAKLVNGTYPGPLIEACWGDRLSEFFPYFEDVKGSGKNCDTKCY
;
A
#
# COMPACT_ATOMS: atom_id res chain seq x y z
N MET A 1 -16.68 49.38 -10.56
CA MET A 1 -17.60 48.30 -10.13
C MET A 1 -17.08 46.88 -10.38
N GLU A 2 -15.83 46.69 -10.85
CA GLU A 2 -15.24 45.35 -11.07
C GLU A 2 -14.17 44.97 -10.01
N LEU A 3 -13.50 45.95 -9.39
CA LEU A 3 -12.55 45.70 -8.30
C LEU A 3 -13.22 45.12 -7.03
N LEU A 4 -14.45 45.54 -6.72
CA LEU A 4 -15.19 45.06 -5.55
C LEU A 4 -15.64 43.60 -5.72
N LYS A 5 -15.95 43.18 -6.95
CA LYS A 5 -16.33 41.79 -7.28
C LYS A 5 -15.13 40.85 -7.24
N PHE A 6 -13.94 41.33 -7.64
CA PHE A 6 -12.69 40.60 -7.56
C PHE A 6 -12.23 40.41 -6.11
N LEU A 7 -12.36 41.46 -5.28
CA LEU A 7 -12.02 41.40 -3.86
C LEU A 7 -12.95 40.44 -3.07
N LEU A 8 -14.25 40.42 -3.38
CA LEU A 8 -15.22 39.47 -2.80
C LEU A 8 -14.98 38.01 -3.22
N HIS A 9 -14.42 37.77 -4.43
CA HIS A 9 -14.02 36.43 -4.85
C HIS A 9 -12.74 35.97 -4.14
N MET A 10 -11.74 36.85 -3.98
CA MET A 10 -10.52 36.51 -3.27
C MET A 10 -10.77 36.18 -1.79
N ILE A 11 -11.72 36.89 -1.16
CA ILE A 11 -12.13 36.64 0.23
C ILE A 11 -12.94 35.33 0.37
N ARG A 12 -13.71 34.93 -0.65
CA ARG A 12 -14.43 33.64 -0.67
C ARG A 12 -13.52 32.45 -1.00
N SER A 13 -12.46 32.65 -1.79
CA SER A 13 -11.51 31.59 -2.17
C SER A 13 -10.38 31.40 -1.16
N PHE A 14 -10.03 32.42 -0.38
CA PHE A 14 -8.98 32.36 0.64
C PHE A 14 -9.54 32.84 1.99
N GLY A 15 -10.36 32.00 2.61
CA GLY A 15 -10.79 32.20 4.00
C GLY A 15 -9.60 32.05 4.95
N LEU A 16 -8.95 33.16 5.29
CA LEU A 16 -8.16 33.31 6.52
C LEU A 16 -9.14 33.58 7.67
N LEU A 17 -9.49 32.54 8.42
CA LEU A 17 -9.77 32.66 9.85
C LEU A 17 -8.61 31.98 10.57
N GLY A 18 -7.67 32.79 11.05
CA GLY A 18 -6.76 32.34 12.10
C GLY A 18 -7.47 32.45 13.44
N HIS A 19 -7.73 31.33 14.10
CA HIS A 19 -7.75 31.26 15.56
C HIS A 19 -7.54 29.82 16.06
N GLU A 20 -6.46 29.67 16.82
CA GLU A 20 -6.20 28.71 17.90
C GLU A 20 -6.10 27.20 17.62
N GLY A 21 -4.83 26.76 17.56
CA GLY A 21 -4.29 25.64 18.35
C GLY A 21 -5.14 24.39 18.48
N GLY A 22 -5.07 23.49 17.51
CA GLY A 22 -5.57 22.13 17.62
C GLY A 22 -4.89 21.23 16.59
N ASN A 23 -4.25 20.17 17.10
CA ASN A 23 -3.55 19.09 16.39
C ASN A 23 -3.82 18.93 14.88
N LEU A 24 -2.76 19.04 14.09
CA LEU A 24 -2.66 18.61 12.68
C LEU A 24 -2.63 17.06 12.57
N HIS A 25 -3.49 16.41 13.35
CA HIS A 25 -3.66 14.96 13.39
C HIS A 25 -5.13 14.68 13.58
N GLN A 26 -5.94 14.87 12.54
CA GLN A 26 -7.20 14.13 12.35
C GLN A 26 -7.91 14.37 11.00
N GLU A 27 -7.42 15.19 10.07
CA GLU A 27 -8.16 15.43 8.80
C GLU A 27 -7.95 14.35 7.71
N ILE A 28 -7.11 13.34 7.95
CA ILE A 28 -6.95 12.21 7.01
C ILE A 28 -8.05 11.13 7.21
N LEU A 29 -8.85 11.20 8.27
CA LEU A 29 -9.87 10.18 8.57
C LEU A 29 -11.29 10.52 8.11
N ASP A 30 -11.54 11.70 7.55
CA ASP A 30 -12.86 12.11 7.05
C ASP A 30 -12.95 12.26 5.52
N GLY A 31 -11.97 11.70 4.78
CA GLY A 31 -11.99 11.63 3.31
C GLY A 31 -12.87 10.52 2.71
N GLY A 32 -13.57 9.75 3.55
CA GLY A 32 -14.32 8.56 3.12
C GLY A 32 -15.55 8.80 2.25
N ASN A 33 -15.97 10.05 2.03
CA ASN A 33 -17.23 10.37 1.32
C ASN A 33 -17.09 11.44 0.22
N LEU A 34 -15.89 11.74 -0.26
CA LEU A 34 -15.67 12.69 -1.37
C LEU A 34 -15.15 12.05 -2.66
N LEU A 35 -15.06 10.73 -2.71
CA LEU A 35 -14.97 10.02 -3.98
C LEU A 35 -16.42 9.77 -4.43
N PRO A 36 -16.86 10.28 -5.60
CA PRO A 36 -18.10 9.78 -6.18
C PRO A 36 -17.93 8.26 -6.26
N ASP A 37 -18.95 7.51 -5.86
CA ASP A 37 -19.01 6.05 -5.97
C ASP A 37 -18.40 5.62 -7.31
N LEU A 38 -17.11 5.30 -7.30
CA LEU A 38 -16.46 4.69 -8.43
C LEU A 38 -17.01 3.28 -8.37
N ALA A 39 -18.05 3.08 -9.17
CA ALA A 39 -18.76 1.84 -9.29
C ALA A 39 -17.79 0.67 -9.13
N SER A 40 -18.22 -0.33 -8.37
CA SER A 40 -17.63 -1.67 -8.32
C SER A 40 -17.47 -2.35 -9.69
N SER A 41 -17.68 -1.62 -10.81
CA SER A 41 -17.42 -2.02 -12.18
C SER A 41 -16.02 -1.65 -12.70
N VAL A 42 -15.19 -0.92 -11.94
CA VAL A 42 -13.75 -0.80 -12.24
C VAL A 42 -13.00 -1.80 -11.38
N GLY A 43 -12.77 -3.00 -11.93
CA GLY A 43 -11.95 -4.03 -11.29
C GLY A 43 -10.50 -3.53 -11.14
N GLY A 44 -10.23 -2.84 -10.03
CA GLY A 44 -8.92 -2.21 -9.75
C GLY A 44 -8.90 -1.18 -8.62
N ALA A 45 -10.05 -0.72 -8.11
CA ALA A 45 -10.08 0.29 -7.04
C ALA A 45 -9.38 -0.14 -5.73
N ASN A 46 -9.25 -1.45 -5.50
CA ASN A 46 -8.62 -2.01 -4.29
C ASN A 46 -7.08 -1.81 -4.26
N ALA A 47 -6.45 -1.46 -5.38
CA ALA A 47 -4.99 -1.27 -5.45
C ALA A 47 -4.51 0.04 -4.81
N LEU A 48 -5.39 1.05 -4.73
CA LEU A 48 -5.06 2.39 -4.26
C LEU A 48 -5.45 2.62 -2.80
N ILE A 49 -6.08 1.63 -2.18
CA ILE A 49 -6.61 1.72 -0.83
C ILE A 49 -5.78 0.78 0.04
N PRO A 50 -4.98 1.31 1.00
CA PRO A 50 -4.31 0.49 1.99
C PRO A 50 -5.30 -0.41 2.72
N SER A 51 -4.89 -1.62 3.09
CA SER A 51 -5.79 -2.51 3.82
C SER A 51 -6.16 -1.89 5.16
N THR A 52 -7.44 -1.94 5.51
CA THR A 52 -7.92 -1.47 6.81
C THR A 52 -7.32 -2.35 7.90
N GLY A 53 -6.25 -1.85 8.54
CA GLY A 53 -5.59 -2.55 9.64
C GLY A 53 -4.21 -3.12 9.32
N PHE A 54 -3.63 -2.86 8.14
CA PHE A 54 -2.22 -3.19 7.91
C PHE A 54 -1.34 -2.41 8.90
N LYS A 55 -0.58 -3.15 9.72
CA LYS A 55 0.37 -2.59 10.67
C LYS A 55 1.63 -3.43 10.67
N CYS A 56 2.78 -2.75 10.72
CA CYS A 56 4.04 -3.44 10.92
C CYS A 56 4.11 -4.00 12.34
N PRO A 57 4.43 -5.30 12.50
CA PRO A 57 4.59 -5.88 13.81
C PRO A 57 5.85 -5.32 14.50
N ASN A 58 5.93 -5.52 15.80
CA ASN A 58 7.19 -5.39 16.52
C ASN A 58 8.14 -6.51 16.06
N TYR A 59 9.39 -6.18 15.77
CA TYR A 59 10.35 -7.16 15.26
C TYR A 59 11.14 -7.84 16.37
N SER A 60 11.50 -9.09 16.10
CA SER A 60 12.14 -10.02 17.03
C SER A 60 13.37 -10.67 16.37
N PRO A 61 14.45 -9.92 16.13
CA PRO A 61 15.69 -10.51 15.62
C PRO A 61 16.16 -11.66 16.51
N GLY A 62 16.35 -12.86 15.94
CA GLY A 62 16.90 -14.02 16.65
C GLY A 62 15.97 -14.73 17.65
N GLY A 63 14.64 -14.59 17.55
CA GLY A 63 13.70 -15.40 18.36
C GLY A 63 13.46 -14.91 19.79
N ILE A 64 14.04 -13.77 20.17
CA ILE A 64 13.69 -13.03 21.39
C ILE A 64 12.42 -12.21 21.12
N LYS A 65 11.32 -12.53 21.81
CA LYS A 65 10.05 -11.85 21.57
C LYS A 65 10.16 -10.33 21.79
N GLU A 66 9.83 -9.60 20.74
CA GLU A 66 9.60 -8.16 20.67
C GLU A 66 10.73 -7.33 21.25
N SER A 67 11.95 -7.43 20.71
CA SER A 67 13.06 -6.58 21.15
C SER A 67 13.07 -5.20 20.48
N LEU A 68 12.40 -5.07 19.33
CA LEU A 68 12.28 -3.85 18.55
C LEU A 68 10.82 -3.44 18.39
N ILE A 69 10.49 -2.23 18.82
CA ILE A 69 9.13 -1.66 18.69
C ILE A 69 9.12 -0.55 17.65
N SER A 70 8.01 -0.43 16.92
CA SER A 70 7.84 0.65 15.96
C SER A 70 7.88 2.01 16.66
N CYS A 71 8.62 2.94 16.08
CA CYS A 71 8.69 4.34 16.50
C CYS A 71 8.34 5.32 15.37
N ASN A 72 7.95 4.80 14.21
CA ASN A 72 7.53 5.62 13.09
C ASN A 72 6.20 6.29 13.44
N THR A 73 6.23 7.61 13.53
CA THR A 73 5.07 8.43 13.83
C THR A 73 4.98 9.55 12.80
N PRO A 74 3.83 10.19 12.66
CA PRO A 74 3.71 11.35 11.78
C PRO A 74 4.68 12.49 12.12
N ASP A 75 4.90 12.75 13.41
CA ASP A 75 5.84 13.77 13.90
C ASP A 75 7.31 13.36 13.75
N ASN A 76 7.58 12.05 13.64
CA ASN A 76 8.93 11.53 13.44
C ASN A 76 8.92 10.33 12.48
N ARG A 77 9.10 10.67 11.19
CA ARG A 77 9.24 9.69 10.11
C ARG A 77 10.66 9.18 9.92
N SER A 78 11.64 9.78 10.61
CA SER A 78 13.04 9.35 10.56
C SER A 78 13.27 8.08 11.37
N CYS A 79 12.49 7.86 12.44
CA CYS A 79 12.55 6.64 13.24
C CYS A 79 11.72 5.52 12.60
N TRP A 80 12.26 4.29 12.58
CA TRP A 80 11.52 3.12 12.11
C TRP A 80 11.26 2.14 13.26
N PHE A 81 12.33 1.62 13.87
CA PHE A 81 12.26 0.75 15.05
C PHE A 81 13.24 1.20 16.12
N LYS A 82 12.86 1.03 17.39
CA LYS A 82 13.73 1.30 18.54
C LYS A 82 13.78 0.11 19.50
N PRO A 83 14.90 -0.08 20.22
CA PRO A 83 14.99 -1.08 21.27
C PRO A 83 13.97 -0.78 22.38
N ASN A 84 13.20 -1.79 22.79
CA ASN A 84 12.29 -1.66 23.93
C ASN A 84 12.92 -2.10 25.26
N LYS A 85 14.09 -2.74 25.22
CA LYS A 85 14.88 -3.21 26.36
C LYS A 85 16.34 -2.83 26.17
N ARG A 86 17.08 -2.72 27.28
CA ARG A 86 18.50 -2.31 27.23
C ARG A 86 19.40 -3.32 26.51
N TRP A 87 19.04 -4.59 26.53
CA TRP A 87 19.79 -5.67 25.86
C TRP A 87 19.43 -5.82 24.37
N ALA A 88 18.39 -5.13 23.89
CA ALA A 88 17.91 -5.27 22.53
C ALA A 88 18.93 -4.73 21.52
N PRO A 89 18.95 -5.25 20.29
CA PRO A 89 19.82 -4.72 19.25
C PRO A 89 19.51 -3.24 18.95
N ASN A 90 20.43 -2.61 18.22
CA ASN A 90 20.24 -1.24 17.78
C ASN A 90 18.94 -1.08 16.98
N GLY A 91 18.35 0.10 17.09
CA GLY A 91 17.17 0.47 16.31
C GLY A 91 17.51 0.67 14.84
N PHE A 92 16.45 0.89 14.05
CA PHE A 92 16.52 1.20 12.63
C PHE A 92 15.88 2.55 12.39
N ASP A 93 16.52 3.36 11.55
CA ASP A 93 16.11 4.72 11.22
C ASP A 93 16.51 5.07 9.78
N ILE A 94 16.23 6.30 9.35
CA ILE A 94 16.52 6.80 8.00
C ILE A 94 18.02 6.82 7.65
N ASN A 95 18.91 6.78 8.64
CA ASN A 95 20.36 6.79 8.42
C ASN A 95 20.96 5.37 8.45
N THR A 96 20.14 4.35 8.70
CA THR A 96 20.59 2.97 8.63
C THR A 96 20.95 2.64 7.18
N ASP A 97 22.14 2.08 6.99
CA ASP A 97 22.58 1.55 5.71
C ASP A 97 21.75 0.32 5.33
N PHE A 98 20.69 0.54 4.55
CA PHE A 98 19.69 -0.46 4.18
C PHE A 98 20.23 -1.52 3.20
N GLU A 99 21.41 -1.32 2.61
CA GLU A 99 22.05 -2.32 1.74
C GLU A 99 22.70 -3.44 2.55
N PHE A 100 23.15 -3.13 3.78
CA PHE A 100 23.86 -4.08 4.64
C PHE A 100 23.10 -4.43 5.92
N HIS A 101 22.13 -3.63 6.34
CA HIS A 101 21.39 -3.83 7.59
C HIS A 101 19.88 -3.63 7.38
N TRP A 102 19.09 -4.60 7.83
CA TRP A 102 17.64 -4.53 7.82
C TRP A 102 17.08 -5.27 9.04
N PRO A 103 15.87 -4.92 9.52
CA PRO A 103 15.24 -5.67 10.59
C PRO A 103 14.83 -7.07 10.09
N ASP A 104 14.89 -8.07 10.98
CA ASP A 104 14.32 -9.39 10.70
C ASP A 104 12.79 -9.29 10.70
N GLY A 105 12.18 -9.28 9.51
CA GLY A 105 10.74 -9.17 9.33
C GLY A 105 10.00 -10.50 9.30
N THR A 106 8.71 -10.41 8.98
CA THR A 106 7.78 -11.53 8.87
C THR A 106 7.74 -12.07 7.45
N HIS A 107 7.42 -13.34 7.29
CA HIS A 107 7.17 -13.94 5.97
C HIS A 107 5.72 -13.66 5.54
N ARG A 108 5.54 -13.12 4.33
CA ARG A 108 4.23 -12.86 3.72
C ARG A 108 4.14 -13.55 2.37
N GLU A 109 2.99 -14.17 2.12
CA GLU A 109 2.73 -14.93 0.91
C GLU A 109 1.63 -14.26 0.09
N TYR A 110 1.89 -14.11 -1.22
CA TYR A 110 0.97 -13.49 -2.18
C TYR A 110 0.73 -14.43 -3.37
N TRP A 111 -0.52 -14.52 -3.77
CA TRP A 111 -0.96 -15.30 -4.94
C TRP A 111 -1.33 -14.33 -6.06
N LEU A 112 -0.50 -14.31 -7.10
CA LEU A 112 -0.61 -13.38 -8.23
C LEU A 112 -0.79 -14.16 -9.53
N GLU A 113 -1.99 -14.07 -10.09
CA GLU A 113 -2.35 -14.69 -11.37
C GLU A 113 -2.27 -13.66 -12.50
N ILE A 114 -1.54 -13.98 -13.56
CA ILE A 114 -1.49 -13.16 -14.77
C ILE A 114 -2.57 -13.62 -15.74
N THR A 115 -3.47 -12.73 -16.10
CA THR A 115 -4.59 -13.01 -17.00
C THR A 115 -4.61 -12.05 -18.19
N ASP A 116 -5.16 -12.49 -19.31
CA ASP A 116 -5.52 -11.60 -20.43
C ASP A 116 -6.86 -10.93 -20.16
N GLY A 117 -6.97 -9.64 -20.51
CA GLY A 117 -8.22 -8.92 -20.37
C GLY A 117 -8.33 -7.67 -21.21
N VAL A 118 -9.48 -7.00 -21.07
CA VAL A 118 -9.80 -5.73 -21.72
C VAL A 118 -9.98 -4.66 -20.67
N VAL A 119 -9.26 -3.55 -20.77
CA VAL A 119 -9.35 -2.42 -19.84
C VAL A 119 -9.34 -1.09 -20.58
N SER A 120 -9.85 -0.04 -19.94
CA SER A 120 -9.92 1.31 -20.50
C SER A 120 -9.64 2.36 -19.42
N PRO A 121 -8.42 2.41 -18.86
CA PRO A 121 -8.11 3.27 -17.72
C PRO A 121 -8.15 4.77 -18.06
N ASP A 122 -7.98 5.13 -19.33
CA ASP A 122 -7.97 6.49 -19.88
C ASP A 122 -9.15 6.76 -20.82
N GLY A 123 -10.14 5.85 -20.87
CA GLY A 123 -11.26 5.93 -21.81
C GLY A 123 -11.01 5.31 -23.18
N TYR A 124 -9.78 4.84 -23.49
CA TYR A 124 -9.48 4.06 -24.69
C TYR A 124 -9.34 2.57 -24.41
N LEU A 125 -10.01 1.75 -25.22
CA LEU A 125 -10.02 0.30 -25.06
C LEU A 125 -8.66 -0.34 -25.41
N LYS A 126 -8.08 -1.03 -24.44
CA LYS A 126 -6.92 -1.91 -24.58
C LYS A 126 -7.41 -3.36 -24.55
N THR A 127 -7.50 -4.00 -25.72
CA THR A 127 -8.12 -5.34 -25.88
C THR A 127 -7.19 -6.52 -25.58
N LYS A 128 -5.90 -6.25 -25.32
CA LYS A 128 -4.85 -7.25 -25.05
C LYS A 128 -4.06 -6.87 -23.80
N ALA A 129 -4.74 -6.44 -22.75
CA ALA A 129 -4.09 -6.07 -21.51
C ALA A 129 -3.69 -7.32 -20.73
N LYS A 130 -2.52 -7.28 -20.08
CA LYS A 130 -2.14 -8.25 -19.05
C LYS A 130 -2.56 -7.69 -17.70
N LEU A 131 -3.34 -8.46 -16.96
CA LEU A 131 -3.93 -8.09 -15.69
C LEU A 131 -3.40 -9.00 -14.59
N VAL A 132 -3.21 -8.46 -13.39
CA VAL A 132 -2.85 -9.24 -12.20
C VAL A 132 -4.12 -9.45 -11.38
N ASN A 133 -4.46 -10.70 -11.10
CA ASN A 133 -5.72 -11.11 -10.48
C ASN A 133 -6.95 -10.49 -11.20
N GLY A 134 -6.90 -10.41 -12.54
CA GLY A 134 -7.97 -9.86 -13.36
C GLY A 134 -8.21 -8.36 -13.22
N THR A 135 -7.32 -7.63 -12.55
CA THR A 135 -7.50 -6.19 -12.24
C THR A 135 -6.40 -5.31 -12.82
N TYR A 136 -6.75 -4.04 -13.06
CA TYR A 136 -5.79 -2.97 -13.37
C TYR A 136 -6.14 -1.70 -12.58
N PRO A 137 -5.23 -1.17 -11.74
CA PRO A 137 -3.97 -1.78 -11.32
C PRO A 137 -4.19 -3.13 -10.60
N GLY A 138 -3.14 -3.95 -10.53
CA GLY A 138 -3.16 -5.21 -9.77
C GLY A 138 -3.33 -4.98 -8.26
N PRO A 139 -3.56 -6.04 -7.46
CA PRO A 139 -3.77 -5.92 -6.02
C PRO A 139 -2.59 -5.23 -5.31
N LEU A 140 -2.90 -4.45 -4.26
CA LEU A 140 -1.89 -3.83 -3.41
C LEU A 140 -1.13 -4.89 -2.61
N ILE A 141 0.20 -4.90 -2.73
CA ILE A 141 1.09 -5.73 -1.93
C ILE A 141 1.60 -4.88 -0.77
N GLU A 142 1.26 -5.27 0.47
CA GLU A 142 1.68 -4.54 1.67
C GLU A 142 2.75 -5.33 2.43
N ALA A 143 3.86 -4.68 2.70
CA ALA A 143 4.97 -5.28 3.42
C ALA A 143 5.64 -4.22 4.28
N CYS A 144 6.26 -4.68 5.36
CA CYS A 144 7.09 -3.84 6.19
C CYS A 144 8.55 -4.10 5.85
N TRP A 145 9.39 -3.09 6.04
CA TRP A 145 10.83 -3.24 5.79
C TRP A 145 11.37 -4.42 6.59
N GLY A 146 12.11 -5.31 5.93
CA GLY A 146 12.65 -6.54 6.51
C GLY A 146 11.78 -7.78 6.30
N ASP A 147 10.51 -7.61 5.88
CA ASP A 147 9.63 -8.73 5.57
C ASP A 147 10.15 -9.51 4.35
N ARG A 148 9.95 -10.83 4.39
CA ARG A 148 10.24 -11.71 3.25
C ARG A 148 8.96 -11.94 2.47
N LEU A 149 9.02 -11.77 1.16
CA LEU A 149 7.88 -11.99 0.27
C LEU A 149 8.06 -13.30 -0.48
N SER A 150 7.03 -14.14 -0.48
CA SER A 150 6.93 -15.27 -1.41
C SER A 150 5.75 -15.05 -2.33
N GLU A 151 6.01 -15.20 -3.62
CA GLU A 151 5.01 -15.08 -4.68
C GLU A 151 4.84 -16.45 -5.32
N PHE A 152 3.58 -16.87 -5.48
CA PHE A 152 3.26 -18.04 -6.28
C PHE A 152 2.58 -17.60 -7.58
N PHE A 153 3.20 -17.97 -8.69
CA PHE A 153 2.65 -17.79 -10.03
C PHE A 153 2.09 -19.11 -10.52
N PRO A 154 0.77 -19.27 -10.68
CA PRO A 154 0.26 -20.37 -11.47
C PRO A 154 0.75 -20.18 -12.91
N TYR A 155 1.61 -21.09 -13.39
CA TYR A 155 2.12 -21.07 -14.75
C TYR A 155 0.95 -21.29 -15.73
N PHE A 156 0.79 -20.38 -16.70
CA PHE A 156 -0.10 -20.60 -17.84
C PHE A 156 0.59 -21.47 -18.88
N GLU A 157 0.23 -22.74 -18.98
CA GLU A 157 0.37 -23.48 -20.22
C GLU A 157 -0.86 -23.20 -21.09
N ASP A 158 -0.73 -22.30 -22.06
CA ASP A 158 -1.68 -22.13 -23.16
C ASP A 158 -1.60 -23.34 -24.13
N VAL A 159 -2.01 -24.53 -23.69
CA VAL A 159 -2.25 -25.66 -24.61
C VAL A 159 -3.66 -25.55 -25.16
N LYS A 160 -3.82 -24.70 -26.17
CA LYS A 160 -4.96 -24.81 -27.11
C LYS A 160 -4.76 -26.06 -27.97
N GLY A 161 -5.08 -27.25 -27.45
CA GLY A 161 -5.06 -28.46 -28.26
C GLY A 161 -5.18 -29.79 -27.53
N SER A 162 -6.37 -30.38 -27.63
CA SER A 162 -6.71 -31.79 -27.37
C SER A 162 -6.68 -32.26 -25.92
N GLY A 163 -7.85 -32.74 -25.47
CA GLY A 163 -8.03 -33.26 -24.11
C GLY A 163 -7.06 -34.38 -23.76
N LYS A 164 -6.47 -34.28 -22.58
CA LYS A 164 -5.90 -35.40 -21.83
C LYS A 164 -6.18 -35.19 -20.33
N ASN A 165 -6.67 -36.25 -19.70
CA ASN A 165 -6.90 -36.36 -18.26
C ASN A 165 -5.63 -35.99 -17.47
N CYS A 166 -5.77 -35.09 -16.50
CA CYS A 166 -4.77 -34.88 -15.47
C CYS A 166 -4.95 -35.90 -14.34
N ASP A 167 -4.49 -37.13 -14.59
CA ASP A 167 -3.90 -37.93 -13.52
C ASP A 167 -2.38 -37.70 -13.58
N THR A 168 -1.76 -37.58 -12.41
CA THR A 168 -0.33 -37.39 -12.13
C THR A 168 0.30 -35.99 -12.23
N LYS A 169 0.44 -35.42 -11.02
CA LYS A 169 1.51 -34.55 -10.49
C LYS A 169 1.55 -33.09 -10.92
N CYS A 170 0.84 -32.27 -10.14
CA CYS A 170 1.25 -30.92 -9.81
C CYS A 170 2.44 -31.01 -8.83
N TYR A 171 3.56 -30.35 -9.15
CA TYR A 171 4.64 -30.06 -8.21
C TYR A 171 4.49 -28.62 -7.72
#